data_AF-A0A7S2V1T9-F1
#
_entry.id   AF-A0A7S2V1T9-F1
#
_cell.length_a   1.000
_cell.length_b   1.000
_cell.length_c   1.000
_cell.angle_alpha   90.00
_cell.angle_beta   90.00
_cell.angle_gamma   90.00
#
_symmetry.space_group_name_H-M   'P 1'
#
loop_
_entity.id
_entity.type
_entity.pdbx_description
1 polymer ?
#
loop_
_entity_poly.entity_id
_entity_poly.type
_entity_poly.pdbx_seq_one_letter_code
_entity_poly.pdbx_strand_id
1 'polypeptide(L)'
;TVLAIRNLNLRKSVEFLPRVFRVFAKHKISINRVVSSSEVSISLVINTKLLQREDTQLLIDELLSFTEVDVEGGRSVLSIITDPDEHLLTTSQIFDLLSDAKLQVHAIFQSPGRRNVGMVVNQGDVPKCVRLLHSAFFEVRAFYSPYLRK
;
A
#
# COMPACT_ATOMS: atom_id res chain seq x y z
N THR A 1 -4.55 -3.82 7.98
CA THR A 1 -3.53 -4.88 8.01
C THR A 1 -3.00 -5.09 6.61
N VAL A 2 -1.70 -5.33 6.47
CA VAL A 2 -1.09 -5.74 5.21
C VAL A 2 -0.85 -7.24 5.28
N LEU A 3 -1.26 -7.95 4.23
CA LEU A 3 -1.02 -9.37 4.05
C LEU A 3 -0.05 -9.53 2.89
N ALA A 4 1.13 -10.09 3.15
CA ALA A 4 2.06 -10.50 2.13
C ALA A 4 1.94 -12.02 1.95
N ILE A 5 1.39 -12.44 0.81
CA ILE A 5 1.17 -13.84 0.46
C ILE A 5 2.22 -14.22 -0.57
N ARG A 6 3.00 -15.26 -0.27
CA ARG A 6 4.08 -15.76 -1.11
C ARG A 6 3.88 -17.23 -1.42
N ASN A 7 4.23 -17.61 -2.64
CA ASN A 7 4.21 -18.98 -3.06
C ASN A 7 5.63 -19.46 -3.37
N LEU A 8 6.22 -20.23 -2.47
CA LEU A 8 7.55 -20.81 -2.65
C LEU A 8 7.53 -22.12 -3.45
N ASN A 9 6.38 -22.82 -3.50
CA ASN A 9 6.27 -24.17 -4.05
C ASN A 9 5.75 -24.21 -5.50
N LEU A 10 5.12 -23.14 -6.00
CA LEU A 10 4.63 -23.06 -7.37
C LEU A 10 5.59 -22.23 -8.24
N ARG A 11 6.45 -22.96 -8.96
CA ARG A 11 7.05 -22.46 -10.20
C ARG A 11 5.90 -22.01 -11.13
N LYS A 12 5.78 -20.71 -11.41
CA LYS A 12 4.94 -20.10 -12.46
C LYS A 12 3.61 -20.83 -12.73
N SER A 13 2.71 -20.89 -11.76
CA SER A 13 1.34 -21.36 -12.01
C SER A 13 0.43 -20.17 -12.26
N VAL A 14 -0.20 -20.11 -13.43
CA VAL A 14 -1.24 -19.11 -13.77
C VAL A 14 -2.41 -19.15 -12.76
N GLU A 15 -2.56 -20.25 -12.03
CA GLU A 15 -3.62 -20.48 -11.04
C GLU A 15 -3.40 -19.82 -9.67
N PHE A 16 -2.20 -19.30 -9.37
CA PHE A 16 -1.89 -18.76 -8.04
C PHE A 16 -2.80 -17.58 -7.66
N LEU A 17 -2.82 -16.53 -8.49
CA LEU A 17 -3.63 -15.34 -8.24
C LEU A 17 -5.14 -15.65 -8.21
N PRO A 18 -5.72 -16.37 -9.19
CA PRO A 18 -7.12 -16.79 -9.13
C PRO A 18 -7.48 -17.55 -7.85
N ARG A 19 -6.59 -18.46 -7.40
CA ARG A 19 -6.81 -19.24 -6.18
C ARG A 19 -6.84 -18.35 -4.94
N VAL A 20 -5.91 -17.40 -4.81
CA VAL A 20 -5.92 -16.43 -3.70
C VAL A 20 -7.22 -15.63 -3.68
N PHE A 21 -7.63 -15.03 -4.80
CA PHE A 21 -8.89 -14.26 -4.86
C PHE A 21 -10.13 -15.11 -4.57
N ARG A 22 -10.14 -16.39 -4.96
CA ARG A 22 -11.23 -17.32 -4.66
C ARG A 22 -11.38 -17.57 -3.16
N VAL A 23 -10.28 -17.67 -2.42
CA VAL A 23 -10.29 -17.81 -0.96
C VAL A 23 -10.86 -16.54 -0.31
N PHE A 24 -10.43 -15.36 -0.74
CA PHE A 24 -11.02 -14.09 -0.26
C PHE A 24 -12.54 -13.99 -0.54
N ALA A 25 -12.98 -14.40 -1.74
CA ALA A 25 -14.39 -14.39 -2.12
C ALA A 25 -15.23 -15.38 -1.28
N LYS A 26 -14.69 -16.57 -1.01
CA LYS A 26 -15.34 -17.60 -0.17
C LYS A 26 -15.59 -17.10 1.26
N HIS A 27 -14.62 -16.40 1.84
CA HIS A 27 -14.72 -15.81 3.18
C HIS A 27 -15.44 -14.46 3.21
N LYS A 28 -15.93 -13.97 2.07
CA LYS A 28 -16.61 -12.65 1.93
C LYS A 28 -15.79 -11.48 2.45
N ILE A 29 -14.46 -11.58 2.39
CA ILE A 29 -13.55 -10.53 2.85
C ILE A 29 -13.21 -9.63 1.67
N SER A 30 -13.53 -8.34 1.79
CA SER A 30 -13.20 -7.35 0.80
C SER A 30 -11.72 -6.95 0.89
N ILE A 31 -11.05 -6.96 -0.26
CA ILE A 31 -9.69 -6.45 -0.41
C ILE A 31 -9.79 -4.94 -0.62
N ASN A 32 -9.16 -4.15 0.25
CA ASN A 32 -9.17 -2.70 0.10
C ASN A 32 -8.25 -2.25 -1.03
N ARG A 33 -7.07 -2.86 -1.13
CA ARG A 33 -6.09 -2.48 -2.13
C ARG A 33 -5.07 -3.59 -2.39
N VAL A 34 -4.65 -3.73 -3.65
CA VAL A 34 -3.49 -4.52 -4.04
C VAL A 34 -2.28 -3.59 -4.03
N VAL A 35 -1.24 -3.94 -3.28
CA VAL A 35 -0.03 -3.14 -3.11
C VAL A 35 1.03 -3.53 -4.13
N SER A 36 1.25 -4.83 -4.29
CA SER A 36 2.21 -5.38 -5.24
C SER A 36 1.76 -6.75 -5.69
N SER A 37 2.02 -7.09 -6.95
CA SER A 37 1.74 -8.41 -7.52
C SER A 37 2.92 -8.87 -8.36
N SER A 38 3.28 -10.13 -8.17
CA SER A 38 4.28 -10.87 -8.93
C SER A 38 3.73 -12.26 -9.22
N GLU A 39 4.37 -13.01 -10.12
CA GLU A 39 4.01 -14.40 -10.45
C GLU A 39 4.03 -15.32 -9.21
N VAL A 40 4.83 -14.97 -8.20
CA VAL A 40 5.07 -15.79 -7.00
C VAL A 40 4.67 -15.09 -5.69
N SER A 41 4.23 -13.84 -5.73
CA SER A 41 3.89 -13.09 -4.52
C SER A 41 2.82 -12.04 -4.76
N ILE A 42 1.90 -11.88 -3.83
CA ILE A 42 0.94 -10.78 -3.82
C ILE A 42 0.89 -10.14 -2.45
N SER A 43 0.91 -8.81 -2.41
CA SER A 43 0.75 -8.01 -1.19
C SER A 43 -0.59 -7.28 -1.25
N LEU A 44 -1.42 -7.51 -0.23
CA LEU A 44 -2.80 -7.03 -0.15
C LEU A 44 -2.98 -6.22 1.12
N VAL A 45 -3.78 -5.16 1.04
CA VAL A 45 -4.25 -4.41 2.21
C VAL A 45 -5.71 -4.80 2.45
N ILE A 46 -5.99 -5.21 3.68
CA ILE A 46 -7.35 -5.50 4.15
C ILE A 46 -7.72 -4.65 5.36
N ASN A 47 -9.00 -4.31 5.46
CA ASN A 47 -9.57 -3.63 6.60
C ASN A 47 -10.07 -4.62 7.64
N THR A 48 -9.23 -4.90 8.63
CA THR A 48 -9.55 -5.80 9.74
C THR A 48 -10.51 -5.19 10.76
N LYS A 49 -10.81 -3.88 10.72
CA LYS A 49 -11.75 -3.26 11.66
C LYS A 49 -13.21 -3.62 11.37
N LEU A 50 -13.51 -4.03 10.13
CA LEU A 50 -14.85 -4.39 9.69
C LEU A 50 -15.09 -5.91 9.73
N LEU A 51 -14.08 -6.69 10.14
CA LEU A 51 -14.12 -8.15 10.14
C LEU A 51 -14.09 -8.66 11.56
N GLN A 52 -14.78 -9.78 11.82
CA GLN A 52 -14.57 -10.50 13.06
C GLN A 52 -13.19 -11.14 13.05
N ARG A 53 -12.59 -11.31 14.24
CA ARG A 53 -11.26 -11.93 14.37
C ARG A 53 -11.26 -13.36 13.82
N GLU A 54 -12.36 -14.08 14.03
CA GLU A 54 -12.55 -15.47 13.60
C GLU A 54 -12.52 -15.59 12.06
N ASP A 55 -13.23 -14.72 11.35
CA ASP A 55 -13.25 -14.71 9.87
C ASP A 55 -11.85 -14.47 9.29
N THR A 56 -11.09 -13.56 9.91
CA THR A 56 -9.72 -13.26 9.46
C THR A 56 -8.79 -14.44 9.71
N GLN A 57 -8.96 -15.17 10.82
CA GLN A 57 -8.16 -16.34 11.13
C GLN A 57 -8.45 -17.50 10.16
N LEU A 58 -9.73 -17.78 9.89
CA LEU A 58 -10.13 -18.82 8.93
C LEU A 58 -9.58 -18.56 7.52
N LEU A 59 -9.56 -17.30 7.09
CA LEU A 59 -8.93 -16.89 5.84
C LEU A 59 -7.42 -17.21 5.84
N ILE A 60 -6.72 -16.82 6.90
CA ILE A 60 -5.26 -17.03 7.03
C ILE A 60 -4.95 -18.52 7.04
N ASP A 61 -5.68 -19.33 7.81
CA ASP A 61 -5.49 -20.77 7.89
C ASP A 61 -5.70 -21.46 6.53
N GLU A 62 -6.72 -21.04 5.77
CA GLU A 62 -6.95 -21.56 4.42
C GLU A 62 -5.82 -21.16 3.46
N LEU A 63 -5.34 -19.91 3.51
CA LEU A 63 -4.21 -19.46 2.69
C LEU A 63 -2.91 -20.21 3.06
N LEU A 64 -2.65 -20.43 4.35
CA LEU A 64 -1.46 -21.14 4.84
C LEU A 64 -1.40 -22.61 4.38
N SER A 65 -2.55 -23.23 4.06
CA SER A 65 -2.58 -24.62 3.58
C SER A 65 -1.88 -24.83 2.22
N PHE A 66 -1.66 -23.76 1.44
CA PHE A 66 -1.01 -23.84 0.13
C PHE A 66 -0.04 -22.69 -0.19
N THR A 67 0.17 -21.76 0.73
CA THR A 67 1.06 -20.59 0.58
C THR A 67 1.76 -20.25 1.89
N GLU A 68 2.76 -19.39 1.82
CA GLU A 68 3.31 -18.71 2.98
C GLU A 68 2.61 -17.35 3.12
N VAL A 69 2.09 -17.05 4.31
CA VAL A 69 1.38 -15.80 4.58
C VAL A 69 2.09 -15.06 5.71
N ASP A 70 2.56 -13.86 5.40
CA ASP A 70 3.07 -12.92 6.39
C ASP A 70 2.00 -11.84 6.66
N VAL A 71 1.68 -11.65 7.94
CA VAL A 71 0.60 -10.78 8.39
C VAL A 71 1.20 -9.62 9.16
N GLU A 72 1.26 -8.47 8.51
CA GLU A 72 1.74 -7.24 9.12
C GLU A 72 0.58 -6.40 9.64
N GLY A 73 0.38 -6.45 10.96
CA GLY A 73 -0.47 -5.55 11.71
C GLY A 73 0.15 -4.16 11.90
N GLY A 74 -0.64 -3.21 12.43
CA GLY A 74 -0.13 -1.88 12.80
C GLY A 74 0.35 -1.01 11.63
N ARG A 75 -0.04 -1.34 10.40
CA ARG A 75 0.23 -0.57 9.19
C ARG A 75 -0.95 0.32 8.83
N SER A 76 -0.67 1.45 8.19
CA SER A 76 -1.66 2.37 7.65
C SER A 76 -1.32 2.77 6.23
N VAL A 77 -2.35 3.03 5.43
CA VAL A 77 -2.20 3.49 4.06
C VAL A 77 -2.36 5.01 4.03
N LEU A 78 -1.34 5.71 3.57
CA LEU A 78 -1.40 7.12 3.22
C LEU A 78 -1.60 7.24 1.71
N SER A 79 -2.52 8.10 1.27
CA SER A 79 -2.75 8.38 -0.15
C SER A 79 -2.59 9.87 -0.39
N ILE A 80 -1.73 10.21 -1.33
CA ILE A 80 -1.41 11.59 -1.70
C ILE A 80 -1.97 11.81 -3.09
N ILE A 81 -2.81 12.84 -3.21
CA ILE A 81 -3.44 13.23 -4.46
C ILE A 81 -2.64 14.37 -5.08
N THR A 82 -2.17 14.15 -6.31
CA THR A 82 -1.34 15.10 -7.05
C THR A 82 -1.97 15.42 -8.39
N ASP A 83 -1.61 16.56 -8.97
CA ASP A 83 -1.86 16.83 -10.38
C ASP A 83 -1.05 15.84 -11.23
N PRO A 84 -1.63 15.24 -12.30
CA PRO A 84 -0.90 14.35 -13.19
C PRO A 84 0.33 15.02 -13.85
N ASP A 85 0.31 16.33 -14.08
CA ASP A 85 1.39 17.05 -14.76
C ASP A 85 2.61 17.25 -13.84
N GLU A 86 2.38 17.40 -12.53
CA GLU A 86 3.45 17.58 -11.54
C GLU A 86 3.84 16.26 -10.81
N HIS A 87 3.19 15.14 -11.14
CA HIS A 87 3.27 13.90 -10.37
C HIS A 87 4.69 13.42 -10.06
N LEU A 88 5.61 13.45 -11.05
CA LEU A 88 6.99 12.98 -10.88
C LEU A 88 7.75 13.84 -9.88
N LEU A 89 7.63 15.15 -10.00
CA LEU A 89 8.30 16.11 -9.14
C LEU A 89 7.76 15.99 -7.71
N THR A 90 6.44 15.99 -7.55
CA THR A 90 5.79 15.87 -6.25
C THR A 90 6.16 14.54 -5.58
N THR A 91 6.18 13.44 -6.35
CA THR A 91 6.58 12.11 -5.83
C THR A 91 8.03 12.10 -5.34
N SER A 92 8.96 12.70 -6.08
CA SER A 92 10.35 12.82 -5.66
C SER A 92 10.46 13.59 -4.34
N GLN A 93 9.82 14.76 -4.27
CA GLN A 93 9.84 15.61 -3.08
C GLN A 93 9.24 14.92 -1.84
N ILE A 94 8.17 14.14 -2.02
CA ILE A 94 7.59 13.34 -0.96
C ILE A 94 8.63 12.37 -0.39
N PHE A 95 9.37 11.66 -1.24
CA PHE A 95 10.38 10.70 -0.76
C PHE A 95 11.56 11.38 -0.09
N ASP A 96 12.01 12.52 -0.60
CA ASP A 96 13.09 13.31 0.02
C ASP A 96 12.69 13.75 1.44
N LEU A 97 11.49 14.31 1.61
CA LEU A 97 10.97 14.72 2.92
C LEU A 97 10.86 13.56 3.91
N LEU A 98 10.34 12.41 3.45
CA LEU A 98 10.20 11.22 4.30
C LEU A 98 11.57 10.67 4.71
N SER A 99 12.54 10.68 3.80
CA SER A 99 13.93 10.27 4.04
C SER A 99 14.58 11.16 5.09
N ASP A 100 14.48 12.49 4.94
CA ASP A 100 15.03 13.47 5.89
C ASP A 100 14.43 13.31 7.29
N ALA A 101 13.13 13.01 7.37
CA ALA A 101 12.42 12.77 8.62
C ALA A 101 12.66 11.37 9.22
N LYS A 102 13.45 10.52 8.56
CA LYS A 102 13.75 9.12 8.89
C LYS A 102 12.48 8.28 9.07
N LEU A 103 11.49 8.50 8.20
CA LEU A 103 10.22 7.78 8.22
C LEU A 103 10.31 6.55 7.31
N GLN A 104 9.94 5.39 7.85
CA GLN A 104 10.00 4.14 7.10
C GLN A 104 8.73 3.95 6.24
N VAL A 105 8.94 3.74 4.94
CA VAL A 105 7.90 3.35 3.99
C VAL A 105 8.06 1.87 3.68
N HIS A 106 7.00 1.09 3.91
CA HIS A 106 6.99 -0.37 3.73
C HIS A 106 6.64 -0.78 2.31
N ALA A 107 5.77 -0.01 1.67
CA ALA A 107 5.42 -0.23 0.28
C ALA A 107 4.93 1.05 -0.38
N ILE A 108 5.11 1.12 -1.69
CA ILE A 108 4.68 2.23 -2.54
C ILE A 108 3.86 1.61 -3.67
N PHE A 109 2.75 2.25 -4.00
CA PHE A 109 1.93 1.87 -5.14
C PHE A 109 1.31 3.12 -5.76
N GLN A 110 1.03 3.04 -7.06
CA GLN A 110 0.48 4.15 -7.81
C GLN A 110 -0.76 3.69 -8.56
N SER A 111 -1.82 4.52 -8.52
CA SER A 111 -3.05 4.22 -9.26
C SER A 111 -2.95 4.70 -10.71
N PRO A 112 -3.64 4.03 -11.66
CA PRO A 112 -3.74 4.50 -13.04
C PRO A 112 -4.21 5.97 -13.10
N GLY A 113 -3.61 6.75 -14.00
CA GLY A 113 -3.91 8.17 -14.16
C GLY A 113 -3.03 9.14 -13.36
N ARG A 114 -1.97 8.67 -12.71
CA ARG A 114 -0.88 9.48 -12.09
C ARG A 114 -1.32 10.51 -11.05
N ARG A 115 -2.55 10.37 -10.55
CA ARG A 115 -3.17 11.28 -9.59
C ARG A 115 -3.07 10.83 -8.14
N ASN A 116 -2.77 9.55 -7.90
CA ASN A 116 -2.77 8.99 -6.55
C ASN A 116 -1.51 8.15 -6.34
N VAL A 117 -0.63 8.69 -5.50
CA VAL A 117 0.53 7.98 -4.96
C VAL A 117 0.16 7.53 -3.56
N GLY A 118 0.12 6.21 -3.35
CA GLY A 118 -0.15 5.66 -2.05
C GLY A 118 1.06 4.93 -1.49
N MET A 119 1.15 4.95 -0.17
CA MET A 119 2.24 4.33 0.56
C MET A 119 1.72 3.65 1.82
N VAL A 120 2.40 2.59 2.22
CA VAL A 120 2.18 1.89 3.48
C VAL A 120 3.23 2.38 4.48
N VAL A 121 2.76 2.94 5.59
CA VAL A 121 3.59 3.43 6.70
C VAL A 121 3.15 2.79 8.01
N ASN A 122 3.96 2.92 9.06
CA ASN A 122 3.54 2.52 10.40
C ASN A 122 2.36 3.39 10.85
N GLN A 123 1.38 2.78 11.51
CA GLN A 123 0.22 3.51 12.03
C GLN A 123 0.60 4.63 13.00
N GLY A 124 1.65 4.42 13.81
CA GLY A 124 2.17 5.44 14.73
C GLY A 124 2.83 6.63 14.04
N ASP A 125 3.35 6.44 12.83
CA ASP A 125 4.06 7.47 12.07
C ASP A 125 3.12 8.36 11.23
N VAL A 126 1.86 7.91 11.01
CA VAL A 126 0.88 8.62 10.18
C VAL A 126 0.73 10.11 10.56
N PRO A 127 0.54 10.49 11.84
CA PRO A 127 0.37 11.90 12.18
C PRO A 127 1.61 12.74 11.87
N LYS A 128 2.82 12.15 11.99
CA LYS A 128 4.07 12.83 11.66
C LYS A 128 4.21 12.98 10.14
N CYS A 129 3.94 11.92 9.37
CA CYS A 129 3.93 11.98 7.90
C CYS A 129 2.96 13.05 7.40
N VAL A 130 1.72 13.06 7.89
CA VAL A 130 0.69 14.00 7.45
C VAL A 130 1.08 15.45 7.77
N ARG A 131 1.57 15.74 8.98
CA ARG A 131 2.00 17.10 9.34
C ARG A 131 3.18 17.57 8.51
N LEU A 132 4.17 16.70 8.29
CA LEU A 132 5.35 17.02 7.49
C LEU A 132 4.96 17.37 6.05
N LEU A 133 4.17 16.51 5.42
CA LEU A 133 3.71 16.72 4.04
C LEU A 133 2.80 17.95 3.95
N HIS A 134 1.90 18.14 4.94
CA HIS A 134 1.03 19.31 4.97
C HIS A 134 1.84 20.61 5.05
N SER A 135 2.82 20.68 5.95
CA SER A 135 3.66 21.86 6.10
C SER A 135 4.46 22.14 4.83
N ALA A 136 5.05 21.10 4.22
CA ALA A 136 5.86 21.25 3.01
C ALA A 136 5.08 21.70 1.76
N PHE A 137 3.85 21.19 1.57
CA PHE A 137 3.06 21.47 0.36
C PHE A 137 2.04 22.61 0.51
N PHE A 138 1.55 22.90 1.72
CA PHE A 138 0.46 23.86 1.93
C PHE A 138 0.84 25.08 2.79
N GLU A 139 1.77 24.97 3.73
CA GLU A 139 2.12 26.08 4.64
C GLU A 139 3.35 26.84 4.18
N VAL A 140 4.40 26.10 3.81
CA VAL A 140 5.59 26.71 3.23
C VAL A 140 5.27 27.00 1.77
N ARG A 141 5.07 28.28 1.46
CA ARG A 141 4.81 28.81 0.11
C ARG A 141 6.05 28.72 -0.80
N ALA A 142 6.83 27.63 -0.71
CA ALA A 142 8.16 27.49 -1.28
C ALA A 142 8.27 26.36 -2.28
N PHE A 143 7.30 26.17 -3.18
CA PHE A 143 7.54 25.38 -4.38
C PHE A 143 6.93 26.06 -5.60
N TYR A 144 7.70 27.04 -6.12
CA TYR A 144 7.59 27.45 -7.51
C TYR A 144 8.01 26.27 -8.39
N SER A 145 7.05 25.69 -9.11
CA SER A 145 7.31 24.80 -10.23
C SER A 145 8.11 25.57 -11.30
N PRO A 146 9.32 25.13 -11.71
CA PRO A 146 10.03 25.73 -12.84
C PRO A 146 9.31 25.50 -14.18
N TYR A 147 8.20 24.75 -14.20
CA TYR A 147 7.42 24.43 -15.39
C TYR A 147 6.20 25.35 -15.62
N LEU A 148 5.91 26.30 -14.71
CA LEU A 148 4.85 27.31 -14.89
C LEU A 148 5.25 28.51 -15.76
N ARG A 149 6.29 28.38 -16.59
CA ARG A 149 6.52 29.27 -17.73
C ARG A 149 6.16 28.55 -19.03
N LYS A 150 4.90 28.67 -19.43
CA LYS A 150 4.50 28.96 -20.81
C LYS A 150 3.08 29.50 -20.84
#